data_AF-A0A8T3XZY3-F1
#
_entry.id   AF-A0A8T3XZY3-F1
#
_cell.length_a   1.000
_cell.length_b   1.000
_cell.length_c   1.000
_cell.angle_alpha   90.00
_cell.angle_beta   90.00
_cell.angle_gamma   90.00
#
_symmetry.space_group_name_H-M   'P 1'
#
loop_
_entity.id
_entity.type
_entity.pdbx_description
1 polymer ?
#
loop_
_entity_poly.entity_id
_entity_poly.type
_entity_poly.pdbx_seq_one_letter_code
_entity_poly.pdbx_strand_id
1 'polypeptide(L)' 'MAFNLFSLLAVIGLLILTWGILTKKDNKRNFLFLIGGALLIIYSIYIKDIIIVAVQVIFTLAAGYKLWRKK' A
#
# COMPACT_ATOMS: atom_id res chain seq x y z
N MET A 1 14.17 14.31 15.74
CA MET A 1 13.49 13.41 14.80
C MET A 1 13.13 14.25 13.57
N ALA A 2 13.95 14.22 12.52
CA ALA A 2 13.68 15.02 11.32
C ALA A 2 12.47 14.43 10.60
N PHE A 3 11.37 15.17 10.55
CA PHE A 3 10.20 14.81 9.75
C PHE A 3 10.57 14.91 8.28
N ASN A 4 11.06 13.81 7.72
CA ASN A 4 11.40 13.74 6.31
C ASN A 4 10.13 13.52 5.49
N LEU A 5 10.09 14.11 4.29
CA LEU A 5 8.98 13.97 3.34
C LEU A 5 8.57 12.50 3.14
N PHE A 6 9.55 11.60 3.11
CA PHE A 6 9.35 10.14 3.00
C PHE A 6 8.55 9.55 4.17
N SER A 7 8.80 9.98 5.40
CA SER A 7 8.04 9.53 6.57
C SER A 7 6.58 10.00 6.50
N LEU A 8 6.34 11.20 5.95
CA LEU A 8 4.98 11.70 5.74
C LEU A 8 4.25 10.90 4.66
N LEU A 9 4.93 10.55 3.55
CA LEU A 9 4.40 9.60 2.56
C LEU A 9 4.07 8.24 3.17
N ALA A 10 4.91 7.73 4.07
CA ALA A 10 4.67 6.45 4.75
C ALA A 10 3.39 6.47 5.58
N VAL A 11 3.20 7.53 6.38
CA VAL A 11 1.99 7.71 7.20
C VAL A 11 0.76 7.80 6.31
N ILE A 12 0.81 8.58 5.23
CA ILE A 12 -0.30 8.68 4.26
C ILE A 12 -0.58 7.32 3.62
N GLY A 13 0.44 6.60 3.16
CA GLY A 13 0.30 5.27 2.57
C GLY A 13 -0.34 4.26 3.54
N LEU A 14 0.03 4.34 4.81
CA LEU A 14 -0.52 3.50 5.87
C LEU A 14 -2.00 3.81 6.11
N LEU A 15 -2.36 5.09 6.23
CA LEU A 15 -3.75 5.52 6.37
C LEU A 15 -4.62 5.07 5.19
N ILE A 16 -4.10 5.16 3.96
CA ILE A 16 -4.79 4.69 2.76
C ILE A 16 -5.00 3.18 2.79
N LEU A 17 -4.00 2.39 3.19
CA LEU A 17 -4.15 0.94 3.34
C LEU A 17 -5.19 0.58 4.40
N THR A 18 -5.14 1.21 5.58
CA THR A 18 -6.12 1.00 6.65
C THR A 18 -7.53 1.33 6.16
N TRP A 19 -7.70 2.43 5.42
CA TRP A 19 -8.99 2.77 4.80
C TRP A 19 -9.42 1.73 3.75
N GLY A 20 -8.47 1.19 2.98
CA GLY A 20 -8.69 0.09 2.06
C GLY A 20 -9.25 -1.15 2.77
N ILE A 21 -8.67 -1.54 3.91
CA ILE A 21 -9.13 -2.68 4.72
C ILE A 21 -10.58 -2.48 5.20
N LEU A 22 -10.92 -1.27 5.63
CA LEU A 22 -12.26 -0.94 6.14
C LEU A 22 -13.31 -0.80 5.02
N THR A 23 -12.88 -0.65 3.78
CA THR A 23 -13.79 -0.45 2.64
C THR A 23 -14.42 -1.77 2.19
N LYS A 24 -15.75 -1.89 2.32
CA LYS A 24 -16.50 -3.09 1.92
C LYS A 24 -16.65 -3.29 0.40
N LYS A 25 -16.56 -2.21 -0.40
CA LYS A 25 -16.64 -2.30 -1.87
C LYS A 25 -15.33 -2.82 -2.45
N ASP A 26 -15.36 -4.00 -3.07
CA ASP A 26 -14.17 -4.67 -3.62
C ASP A 26 -13.34 -3.79 -4.57
N ASN A 27 -13.97 -3.08 -5.51
CA ASN A 27 -13.22 -2.25 -6.46
C ASN A 27 -12.50 -1.08 -5.78
N LYS A 28 -13.19 -0.39 -4.84
CA LYS A 28 -12.60 0.72 -4.09
C LYS A 28 -11.51 0.23 -3.14
N ARG A 29 -11.74 -0.90 -2.47
CA ARG A 29 -10.75 -1.55 -1.62
C ARG A 29 -9.48 -1.87 -2.41
N ASN A 30 -9.60 -2.60 -3.52
CA ASN A 30 -8.44 -3.01 -4.30
C ASN A 30 -7.67 -1.79 -4.85
N PHE A 31 -8.38 -0.73 -5.26
CA PHE A 31 -7.75 0.52 -5.72
C PHE A 31 -6.97 1.23 -4.60
N LEU A 32 -7.56 1.34 -3.40
CA LEU A 32 -6.89 1.88 -2.22
C LEU A 32 -5.68 1.05 -1.80
N PHE A 33 -5.79 -0.28 -1.88
CA PHE A 33 -4.67 -1.18 -1.61
C PHE A 33 -3.52 -1.00 -2.60
N LEU A 34 -3.81 -0.82 -3.89
CA LEU A 34 -2.79 -0.56 -4.90
C LEU A 34 -2.06 0.76 -4.64
N ILE A 35 -2.81 1.84 -4.35
CA ILE A 35 -2.23 3.17 -4.09
C ILE A 35 -1.44 3.18 -2.78
N GLY A 36 -2.04 2.70 -1.69
CA GLY A 36 -1.39 2.66 -0.37
C GLY A 36 -0.18 1.73 -0.35
N GLY A 37 -0.29 0.58 -1.03
CA GLY A 37 0.81 -0.36 -1.22
C GLY A 37 1.98 0.27 -1.99
N ALA A 38 1.72 0.97 -3.10
CA ALA A 38 2.75 1.66 -3.88
C ALA A 38 3.49 2.74 -3.06
N LEU A 39 2.76 3.56 -2.28
CA LEU A 39 3.39 4.56 -1.41
C LEU A 39 4.30 3.93 -0.35
N LEU A 40 3.84 2.83 0.26
CA LEU A 40 4.62 2.13 1.29
C LEU A 40 5.81 1.36 0.71
N ILE A 41 5.74 0.87 -0.53
CA ILE A 41 6.89 0.27 -1.22
C ILE A 41 7.99 1.32 -1.38
N ILE A 42 7.65 2.53 -1.85
CA ILE A 42 8.62 3.63 -2.01
C ILE A 42 9.30 3.95 -0.67
N TYR A 43 8.53 4.03 0.41
CA TYR A 43 9.09 4.26 1.75
C TYR A 43 9.95 3.08 2.25
N SER A 44 9.51 1.84 2.03
CA SER A 44 10.22 0.66 2.53
C SER A 44 11.54 0.44 1.79
N ILE A 45 11.60 0.79 0.50
CA ILE A 45 12.85 0.85 -0.27
C ILE A 45 13.79 1.92 0.32
N TYR A 46 13.26 3.09 0.70
CA TYR A 46 14.04 4.15 1.33
C TYR A 46 14.66 3.71 2.67
N ILE A 47 13.89 2.98 3.49
CA ILE A 47 14.36 2.43 4.77
C ILE A 47 15.20 1.14 4.59
N LYS A 48 15.28 0.61 3.36
CA LYS A 48 15.96 -0.65 2.98
C LYS A 48 15.45 -1.88 3.74
N ASP A 49 14.17 -1.89 4.11
CA ASP A 49 13.53 -3.02 4.79
C ASP A 49 12.92 -3.98 3.77
N ILE A 50 13.60 -5.11 3.56
CA ILE A 50 13.22 -6.13 2.59
C ILE A 50 11.92 -6.85 2.99
N ILE A 51 11.66 -7.01 4.29
CA ILE A 51 10.48 -7.74 4.78
C ILE A 51 9.23 -6.93 4.47
N ILE A 52 9.26 -5.63 4.78
CA ILE A 52 8.11 -4.74 4.52
C ILE A 52 7.88 -4.63 3.01
N VAL A 53 8.94 -4.50 2.20
CA VAL A 53 8.82 -4.49 0.73
C VAL A 53 8.17 -5.78 0.21
N ALA A 54 8.63 -6.95 0.65
CA ALA A 54 8.12 -8.23 0.18
C ALA A 54 6.63 -8.41 0.47
N VAL A 55 6.22 -8.13 1.72
CA VAL A 55 4.81 -8.19 2.13
C VAL A 55 3.97 -7.23 1.28
N GLN A 56 4.45 -6.01 1.07
CA GLN A 56 3.70 -5.01 0.31
C GLN A 56 3.57 -5.35 -1.17
N VAL A 57 4.60 -5.93 -1.77
CA VAL A 57 4.53 -6.44 -3.15
C VAL A 57 3.47 -7.55 -3.25
N ILE A 58 3.47 -8.52 -2.33
CA ILE A 58 2.49 -9.62 -2.34
C ILE A 58 1.06 -9.09 -2.21
N PHE A 59 0.79 -8.18 -1.26
CA PHE A 59 -0.54 -7.60 -1.07
C PHE A 59 -0.98 -6.74 -2.27
N THR A 60 -0.07 -5.95 -2.84
CA THR A 60 -0.33 -5.10 -4.01
C THR A 60 -0.67 -5.96 -5.23
N LEU A 61 0.10 -7.01 -5.49
CA LEU A 61 -0.15 -7.95 -6.59
C LEU A 61 -1.46 -8.72 -6.39
N ALA A 62 -1.75 -9.19 -5.19
CA ALA A 62 -3.01 -9.86 -4.88
C ALA A 62 -4.23 -8.95 -5.11
N ALA A 63 -4.13 -7.67 -4.71
CA ALA A 63 -5.17 -6.68 -4.97
C ALA A 63 -5.35 -6.41 -6.47
N GLY A 64 -4.25 -6.31 -7.22
CA GLY A 64 -4.26 -6.16 -8.68
C GLY A 64 -4.89 -7.36 -9.40
N TYR A 65 -4.48 -8.59 -9.04
CA TYR A 65 -5.05 -9.82 -9.59
C TYR A 65 -6.55 -9.92 -9.31
N LYS A 66 -6.98 -9.60 -8.09
CA LYS A 66 -8.40 -9.59 -7.73
C LYS A 66 -9.19 -8.54 -8.49
N LEU A 67 -8.59 -7.37 -8.78
CA LEU A 67 -9.21 -6.35 -9.62
C LEU A 67 -9.38 -6.84 -11.07
N TRP A 68 -8.37 -7.49 -11.64
CA TRP A 68 -8.43 -8.03 -12.99
C TRP A 68 -9.45 -9.17 -13.13
N ARG A 69 -9.52 -10.08 -12.15
CA ARG A 69 -10.46 -11.20 -12.16
C ARG A 69 -11.93 -10.80 -11.96
N LYS A 70 -12.20 -9.67 -11.30
CA LYS A 70 -13.58 -9.19 -11.03
C LYS A 70 -14.16 -8.34 -12.17
N LYS A 71 -13.38 -8.02 -13.19
CA LYS A 71 -13.81 -7.27 -14.38
C LYS A 71 -14.17 -8.24 -15.50
#